data_AF-S8C690-F1
#
_entry.id   AF-S8C690-F1
#
_cell.length_a   1.000
_cell.length_b   1.000
_cell.length_c   1.000
_cell.angle_alpha   90.00
_cell.angle_beta   90.00
_cell.angle_gamma   90.00
#
_symmetry.space_group_name_H-M   'P 1'
#
loop_
_entity.id
_entity.type
_entity.pdbx_description
1 polymer ?
#
loop_
_entity_poly.entity_id
_entity_poly.type
_entity_poly.pdbx_seq_one_letter_code
_entity_poly.pdbx_strand_id
1 'polypeptide(L)'
;AFKACCTEMLAKWEDETGEAAAAEVDVWPHLQTLSSDAISRTAFGSSYEEGRRVFQLQKQLGAIIIEALRKLYIPGSRFIPTKRNRKMVEMKREIESRITGIINKRLRAIETGEAPSESTDLLGILLESYHTQTQKKGIGLREVIEECKLFYIAGQETTSSLVVWTMILLAQHRRWQERARDEVLRVVGSRSDDEDEDIGFH
;
A
#
# COMPACT_ATOMS: atom_id res chain seq x y z
N ALA A 1 -6.29 4.97 -9.84
CA ALA A 1 -6.16 4.19 -8.59
C ALA A 1 -6.57 5.02 -7.35
N PHE A 2 -5.96 6.18 -7.12
CA PHE A 2 -6.19 7.00 -5.91
C PHE A 2 -7.63 7.49 -5.76
N LYS A 3 -8.29 7.98 -6.84
CA LYS A 3 -9.72 8.37 -6.83
C LYS A 3 -10.62 7.25 -6.28
N ALA A 4 -10.51 6.04 -6.83
CA ALA A 4 -11.29 4.89 -6.39
C ALA A 4 -11.08 4.56 -4.91
N CYS A 5 -9.82 4.56 -4.44
CA CYS A 5 -9.52 4.32 -3.02
C CYS A 5 -10.13 5.42 -2.11
N CYS A 6 -10.10 6.68 -2.53
CA CYS A 6 -10.72 7.78 -1.77
C CYS A 6 -12.25 7.64 -1.73
N THR A 7 -12.90 7.32 -2.86
CA THR A 7 -14.35 7.12 -2.92
C THR A 7 -14.79 5.97 -2.01
N GLU A 8 -14.08 4.83 -2.05
CA GLU A 8 -14.36 3.68 -1.16
C GLU A 8 -14.18 4.04 0.33
N MET A 9 -13.23 4.92 0.65
CA MET A 9 -13.01 5.37 2.02
C MET A 9 -14.12 6.33 2.49
N LEU A 10 -14.50 7.29 1.65
CA LEU A 10 -15.56 8.26 1.95
C LEU A 10 -16.91 7.58 2.15
N ALA A 11 -17.26 6.61 1.30
CA ALA A 11 -18.47 5.81 1.45
C ALA A 11 -18.52 5.08 2.82
N LYS A 12 -17.39 4.54 3.30
CA LYS A 12 -17.33 3.92 4.63
C LYS A 12 -17.54 4.93 5.75
N TRP A 13 -17.02 6.15 5.61
CA TRP A 13 -17.26 7.21 6.59
C TRP A 13 -18.72 7.64 6.60
N GLU A 14 -19.35 7.76 5.43
CA GLU A 14 -20.79 8.04 5.33
C GLU A 14 -21.63 6.93 6.00
N ASP A 15 -21.29 5.65 5.76
CA ASP A 15 -21.94 4.51 6.40
C ASP A 15 -21.76 4.50 7.93
N GLU A 16 -20.57 4.80 8.43
CA GLU A 16 -20.26 4.82 9.87
C GLU A 16 -20.89 6.00 10.61
N THR A 17 -21.06 7.14 9.92
CA THR A 17 -21.62 8.36 10.50
C THR A 17 -23.15 8.42 10.38
N GLY A 18 -23.74 7.71 9.41
CA GLY A 18 -25.18 7.65 9.21
C GLY A 18 -25.82 9.03 9.01
N GLU A 19 -27.03 9.22 9.53
CA GLU A 19 -27.73 10.52 9.50
C GLU A 19 -27.39 11.44 10.69
N ALA A 20 -26.31 11.16 11.44
CA ALA A 20 -25.99 11.92 12.62
C ALA A 20 -25.57 13.37 12.26
N ALA A 21 -26.12 14.35 12.97
CA ALA A 21 -25.75 15.76 12.80
C ALA A 21 -24.27 16.04 13.14
N ALA A 22 -23.66 15.19 13.97
CA ALA A 22 -22.23 15.18 14.26
C ALA A 22 -21.81 13.77 14.71
N ALA A 23 -20.66 13.31 14.22
CA ALA A 23 -20.07 12.02 14.56
C ALA A 23 -18.55 12.15 14.69
N GLU A 24 -17.96 11.34 15.56
CA GLU A 24 -16.50 11.24 15.73
C GLU A 24 -16.03 9.92 15.10
N VAL A 25 -15.05 10.01 14.20
CA VAL A 25 -14.49 8.87 13.47
C VAL A 25 -12.98 8.88 13.64
N ASP A 26 -12.40 7.75 14.08
CA ASP A 26 -10.96 7.55 14.02
C ASP A 26 -10.56 7.30 12.56
N VAL A 27 -10.05 8.33 11.89
CA VAL A 27 -9.69 8.26 10.47
C VAL A 27 -8.39 7.49 10.22
N TRP A 28 -7.57 7.21 11.24
CA TRP A 28 -6.24 6.64 11.04
C TRP A 28 -6.25 5.24 10.39
N PRO A 29 -7.07 4.27 10.83
CA PRO A 29 -7.19 2.97 10.17
C PRO A 29 -7.64 3.07 8.69
N HIS A 30 -8.47 4.06 8.38
CA HIS A 30 -8.97 4.29 7.02
C HIS A 30 -7.86 4.81 6.11
N LEU A 31 -7.07 5.77 6.59
CA LEU A 31 -5.90 6.30 5.85
C LEU A 31 -4.80 5.24 5.65
N GLN A 32 -4.61 4.34 6.62
CA GLN A 32 -3.73 3.19 6.46
C GLN A 32 -4.23 2.22 5.39
N THR A 33 -5.55 2.02 5.30
CA THR A 33 -6.18 1.20 4.26
C THR A 33 -6.09 1.87 2.89
N LEU A 34 -6.38 3.17 2.81
CA LEU A 34 -6.28 3.99 1.60
C LEU A 34 -4.88 3.89 0.97
N SER A 35 -3.84 4.14 1.78
CA SER A 35 -2.45 4.07 1.34
C SER A 35 -2.03 2.65 0.95
N SER A 36 -2.50 1.63 1.67
CA SER A 36 -2.30 0.21 1.32
C SER A 36 -2.94 -0.14 -0.02
N ASP A 37 -4.17 0.30 -0.28
CA ASP A 37 -4.88 -0.03 -1.52
C ASP A 37 -4.30 0.74 -2.70
N ALA A 38 -3.92 2.00 -2.50
CA ALA A 38 -3.21 2.79 -3.51
C ALA A 38 -1.88 2.11 -3.90
N ILE A 39 -1.01 1.80 -2.93
CA ILE A 39 0.27 1.14 -3.20
C ILE A 39 0.06 -0.24 -3.83
N SER A 40 -1.00 -0.96 -3.44
CA SER A 40 -1.28 -2.28 -4.00
C SER A 40 -1.66 -2.23 -5.47
N ARG A 41 -2.52 -1.28 -5.83
CA ARG A 41 -2.94 -1.06 -7.21
C ARG A 41 -1.78 -0.56 -8.07
N THR A 42 -0.92 0.31 -7.55
CA THR A 42 0.24 0.82 -8.31
C THR A 42 1.38 -0.21 -8.41
N ALA A 43 1.55 -1.08 -7.41
CA ALA A 43 2.65 -2.03 -7.38
C ALA A 43 2.36 -3.36 -8.09
N PHE A 44 1.12 -3.86 -8.02
CA PHE A 44 0.74 -5.17 -8.59
C PHE A 44 -0.40 -5.13 -9.61
N GLY A 45 -0.92 -3.95 -9.94
CA GLY A 45 -1.98 -3.79 -10.94
C GLY A 45 -3.18 -4.69 -10.67
N SER A 46 -3.45 -5.64 -11.57
CA SER A 46 -4.58 -6.57 -11.49
C SER A 46 -4.51 -7.57 -10.33
N SER A 47 -3.36 -7.72 -9.66
CA SER A 47 -3.18 -8.60 -8.48
C SER A 47 -3.17 -7.83 -7.15
N TYR A 48 -3.81 -6.66 -7.12
CA TYR A 48 -3.84 -5.78 -5.94
C TYR A 48 -4.52 -6.43 -4.72
N GLU A 49 -5.50 -7.31 -4.92
CA GLU A 49 -6.20 -7.98 -3.81
C GLU A 49 -5.29 -8.97 -3.09
N GLU A 50 -4.52 -9.77 -3.84
CA GLU A 50 -3.48 -10.62 -3.27
C GLU A 50 -2.38 -9.79 -2.60
N GLY A 51 -2.03 -8.63 -3.18
CA GLY A 51 -1.12 -7.64 -2.60
C GLY A 51 -1.58 -7.10 -1.24
N ARG A 52 -2.87 -6.77 -1.12
CA ARG A 52 -3.48 -6.31 0.13
C ARG A 52 -3.34 -7.34 1.25
N ARG A 53 -3.44 -8.64 0.93
CA ARG A 53 -3.20 -9.70 1.92
C ARG A 53 -1.74 -9.79 2.35
N VAL A 54 -0.80 -9.63 1.42
CA VAL A 54 0.64 -9.54 1.73
C VAL A 54 0.91 -8.39 2.69
N PHE A 55 0.31 -7.23 2.46
CA PHE A 55 0.43 -6.06 3.32
C PHE A 55 -0.05 -6.34 4.76
N GLN A 56 -1.25 -6.90 4.93
CA GLN A 56 -1.80 -7.22 6.26
C GLN A 56 -0.86 -8.12 7.06
N LEU A 57 -0.26 -9.12 6.40
CA LEU A 57 0.70 -10.03 7.04
C LEU A 57 2.00 -9.31 7.42
N GLN A 58 2.52 -8.42 6.56
CA GLN A 58 3.70 -7.61 6.87
C GLN A 58 3.48 -6.69 8.07
N LYS A 59 2.31 -6.02 8.15
CA LYS A 59 1.94 -5.19 9.30
C LYS A 59 1.92 -5.99 10.61
N GLN A 60 1.29 -7.17 10.60
CA GLN A 60 1.27 -8.07 11.76
C GLN A 60 2.68 -8.53 12.15
N LEU A 61 3.51 -8.87 11.16
CA LEU A 61 4.89 -9.25 11.39
C LEU A 61 5.71 -8.10 11.99
N GLY A 62 5.55 -6.88 11.46
CA GLY A 62 6.19 -5.66 11.96
C GLY A 62 5.82 -5.36 13.41
N ALA A 63 4.54 -5.46 13.78
CA ALA A 63 4.09 -5.27 15.16
C ALA A 63 4.77 -6.25 16.13
N ILE A 64 4.87 -7.53 15.76
CA ILE A 64 5.56 -8.55 16.57
C ILE A 64 7.06 -8.28 16.67
N ILE A 65 7.69 -7.77 15.60
CA ILE A 65 9.11 -7.39 15.62
C ILE A 65 9.33 -6.21 16.57
N ILE A 66 8.51 -5.16 16.48
CA ILE A 66 8.59 -3.99 17.36
C ILE A 66 8.40 -4.40 18.83
N GLU A 67 7.40 -5.24 19.11
CA GLU A 67 7.18 -5.76 20.46
C GLU A 67 8.40 -6.56 20.98
N ALA A 68 9.04 -7.33 20.10
CA ALA A 68 10.24 -8.08 20.45
C ALA A 68 11.46 -7.17 20.69
N LEU A 69 11.60 -6.09 19.92
CA LEU A 69 12.67 -5.10 20.10
C LEU A 69 12.55 -4.32 21.41
N ARG A 70 11.33 -4.17 21.95
CA ARG A 70 11.09 -3.56 23.27
C ARG A 70 11.47 -4.48 24.44
N LYS A 71 11.70 -5.76 24.21
CA LYS A 71 12.08 -6.75 25.24
C LYS A 71 13.61 -6.92 25.27
N LEU A 72 14.13 -7.35 26.41
CA LEU A 72 15.55 -7.67 26.57
C LEU A 72 15.99 -8.68 25.51
N TYR A 73 16.95 -8.28 24.68
CA TYR A 73 17.47 -9.14 23.62
C TYR A 73 18.26 -10.30 24.22
N ILE A 74 17.75 -11.52 24.05
CA ILE A 74 18.46 -12.76 24.40
C ILE A 74 18.99 -13.35 23.09
N PRO A 75 20.32 -13.41 22.87
CA PRO A 75 20.91 -14.08 21.71
C PRO A 75 20.36 -15.50 21.54
N GLY A 76 20.03 -15.88 20.30
CA GLY A 76 19.50 -17.22 20.00
C GLY A 76 18.01 -17.44 20.32
N SER A 77 17.36 -16.55 21.07
CA SER A 77 15.92 -16.66 21.40
C SER A 77 15.00 -16.73 20.18
N ARG A 78 15.44 -16.23 19.02
CA ARG A 78 14.75 -16.33 17.72
C ARG A 78 14.61 -17.76 17.19
N PHE A 79 15.48 -18.67 17.61
CA PHE A 79 15.48 -20.08 17.15
C PHE A 79 14.68 -21.00 18.09
N ILE A 80 14.30 -20.50 19.28
CA ILE A 80 13.49 -21.25 20.23
C ILE A 80 12.07 -21.37 19.65
N PRO A 81 11.45 -22.57 19.63
CA PRO A 81 10.16 -22.79 18.98
C PRO A 81 8.97 -22.29 19.83
N THR A 82 9.03 -21.04 20.29
CA THR A 82 7.94 -20.35 20.99
C THR A 82 6.75 -20.09 20.05
N LYS A 83 5.54 -19.94 20.60
CA LYS A 83 4.33 -19.60 19.80
C LYS A 83 4.55 -18.37 18.92
N ARG A 84 5.23 -17.34 19.46
CA ARG A 84 5.58 -16.11 18.74
C ARG A 84 6.50 -16.39 17.55
N ASN A 85 7.60 -17.12 17.76
CA ASN A 85 8.56 -17.40 16.69
C ASN A 85 7.96 -18.29 15.59
N ARG A 86 7.12 -19.28 15.96
CA ARG A 86 6.38 -20.10 14.99
C ARG A 86 5.47 -19.25 14.12
N LYS A 87 4.65 -18.39 14.75
CA LYS A 87 3.77 -17.45 14.04
C LYS A 87 4.55 -16.53 13.09
N MET A 88 5.70 -16.01 13.52
CA MET A 88 6.58 -15.21 12.66
C MET A 88 7.09 -15.98 11.44
N VAL A 89 7.52 -17.23 11.62
CA VAL A 89 7.99 -18.09 10.52
C VAL A 89 6.85 -18.42 9.55
N GLU A 90 5.66 -18.72 10.06
CA GLU A 90 4.46 -18.98 9.25
C GLU A 90 4.08 -17.75 8.42
N MET A 91 4.00 -16.56 9.03
CA MET A 91 3.69 -15.33 8.29
C MET A 91 4.74 -15.01 7.23
N LYS A 92 6.04 -15.17 7.53
CA LYS A 92 7.10 -14.96 6.54
C LYS A 92 6.96 -15.90 5.33
N ARG A 93 6.69 -17.18 5.58
CA ARG A 93 6.46 -18.17 4.52
C ARG A 93 5.22 -17.83 3.70
N GLU A 94 4.13 -17.41 4.34
CA GLU A 94 2.91 -17.02 3.64
C GLU A 94 3.13 -15.77 2.77
N ILE A 95 3.83 -14.75 3.29
CA ILE A 95 4.22 -13.56 2.53
C ILE A 95 5.04 -13.95 1.29
N GLU A 96 6.10 -14.73 1.47
CA GLU A 96 6.98 -15.17 0.37
C GLU A 96 6.21 -15.99 -0.68
N SER A 97 5.38 -16.93 -0.23
CA SER A 97 4.56 -17.75 -1.12
C SER A 97 3.57 -16.92 -1.94
N ARG A 98 2.94 -15.91 -1.32
CA ARG A 98 1.96 -15.05 -2.00
C ARG A 98 2.63 -14.14 -3.03
N ILE A 99 3.72 -13.48 -2.68
CA ILE A 99 4.46 -12.62 -3.63
C ILE A 99 4.98 -13.47 -4.79
N THR A 100 5.57 -14.64 -4.50
CA THR A 100 6.02 -15.58 -5.54
C THR A 100 4.86 -16.02 -6.44
N GLY A 101 3.68 -16.26 -5.87
CA GLY A 101 2.47 -16.57 -6.63
C GLY A 101 2.04 -15.44 -7.57
N ILE A 102 2.05 -14.19 -7.11
CA ILE A 102 1.76 -13.00 -7.92
C ILE A 102 2.75 -12.89 -9.08
N ILE A 103 4.06 -13.03 -8.79
CA ILE A 103 5.11 -12.96 -9.80
C ILE A 103 4.94 -14.07 -10.85
N ASN A 104 4.77 -15.32 -10.42
CA ASN A 104 4.62 -16.45 -11.34
C ASN A 104 3.35 -16.35 -12.19
N LYS A 105 2.24 -15.86 -11.62
CA LYS A 105 1.00 -15.58 -12.36
C LYS A 105 1.25 -14.55 -13.46
N ARG A 106 2.00 -13.49 -13.14
CA ARG A 106 2.35 -12.44 -14.10
C ARG A 106 3.28 -12.95 -15.20
N LEU A 107 4.33 -13.69 -14.85
CA LEU A 107 5.26 -14.28 -15.82
C LEU A 107 4.55 -15.20 -16.81
N ARG A 108 3.64 -16.06 -16.32
CA ARG A 108 2.84 -16.94 -17.19
C ARG A 108 1.94 -16.16 -18.13
N ALA A 109 1.27 -15.11 -17.63
CA ALA A 109 0.41 -14.27 -18.46
C ALA A 109 1.19 -13.55 -19.57
N ILE A 110 2.46 -13.18 -19.30
CA ILE A 110 3.35 -12.61 -20.32
C ILE A 110 3.75 -13.69 -21.35
N GLU A 111 4.11 -14.90 -20.90
CA GLU A 111 4.47 -16.02 -21.78
C GLU A 111 3.32 -16.46 -22.70
N THR A 112 2.08 -16.43 -22.22
CA THR A 112 0.89 -16.79 -23.00
C THR A 112 0.33 -15.64 -23.85
N GLY A 113 0.88 -14.43 -23.71
CA GLY A 113 0.40 -13.23 -24.42
C GLY A 113 -0.91 -12.65 -23.85
N GLU A 114 -1.37 -13.12 -22.68
CA GLU A 114 -2.56 -12.62 -21.98
C GLU A 114 -2.31 -11.29 -21.27
N ALA A 115 -1.05 -10.98 -20.95
CA ALA A 115 -0.62 -9.71 -20.38
C ALA A 115 0.53 -9.12 -21.20
N PRO A 116 0.59 -7.78 -21.37
CA PRO A 116 1.71 -7.15 -22.04
C PRO A 116 3.00 -7.36 -21.24
N SER A 117 4.09 -7.59 -21.97
CA SER A 117 5.45 -7.67 -21.40
C SER A 117 5.89 -6.35 -20.78
N GLU A 118 5.41 -5.24 -21.33
CA GLU A 118 5.61 -3.89 -20.83
C GLU A 118 4.44 -3.52 -19.91
N SER A 119 4.73 -3.18 -18.66
CA SER A 119 3.72 -2.70 -17.71
C SER A 119 4.24 -1.49 -16.96
N THR A 120 3.33 -0.57 -16.66
CA THR A 120 3.64 0.65 -15.90
C THR A 120 3.61 0.43 -14.39
N ASP A 121 3.17 -0.73 -13.93
CA ASP A 121 3.20 -1.09 -12.51
C ASP A 121 4.62 -1.52 -12.06
N LEU A 122 4.93 -1.28 -10.77
CA LEU A 122 6.26 -1.53 -10.21
C LEU A 122 6.75 -2.96 -10.47
N LEU A 123 5.87 -3.96 -10.31
CA LEU A 123 6.24 -5.35 -10.54
C LEU A 123 6.61 -5.58 -12.01
N GLY A 124 5.87 -5.00 -12.94
CA GLY A 124 6.23 -4.98 -14.36
C GLY A 124 7.62 -4.45 -14.62
N ILE A 125 7.94 -3.27 -14.07
CA ILE A 125 9.25 -2.63 -14.22
C ILE A 125 10.38 -3.52 -13.64
N LEU A 126 10.13 -4.15 -12.48
CA LEU A 126 11.10 -5.06 -11.86
C LEU A 126 11.28 -6.36 -12.67
N LEU A 127 10.20 -6.89 -13.27
CA LEU A 127 10.25 -8.09 -14.12
C LEU A 127 10.91 -7.80 -15.47
N GLU A 128 10.70 -6.62 -16.04
CA GLU A 128 11.41 -6.20 -17.23
C GLU A 128 12.93 -6.18 -16.95
N SER A 129 13.34 -5.54 -15.86
CA SER A 129 14.75 -5.51 -15.41
C SER A 129 15.33 -6.92 -15.19
N TYR A 130 14.53 -7.86 -14.67
CA TYR A 130 14.89 -9.28 -14.55
C TYR A 130 15.16 -9.93 -15.92
N HIS A 131 14.33 -9.68 -16.93
CA HIS A 131 14.45 -10.28 -18.26
C HIS A 131 15.58 -9.68 -19.12
N THR A 132 15.78 -8.35 -19.09
CA THR A 132 16.76 -7.67 -19.97
C THR A 132 18.22 -8.00 -19.60
N GLN A 133 18.50 -8.50 -18.39
CA GLN A 133 19.87 -8.61 -17.85
C GLN A 133 20.32 -10.03 -17.48
N THR A 134 19.66 -11.05 -18.05
CA THR A 134 20.07 -12.47 -17.94
C THR A 134 21.50 -12.74 -18.43
N GLN A 135 22.17 -11.76 -19.05
CA GLN A 135 23.63 -11.76 -19.22
C GLN A 135 24.34 -10.92 -18.13
N LYS A 136 24.69 -11.61 -17.04
CA LYS A 136 25.79 -11.33 -16.08
C LYS A 136 25.58 -10.38 -14.90
N LYS A 137 24.51 -9.57 -14.77
CA LYS A 137 24.30 -8.67 -13.59
C LYS A 137 22.82 -8.33 -13.25
N GLY A 138 21.85 -9.13 -13.66
CA GLY A 138 20.44 -8.87 -13.36
C GLY A 138 20.03 -9.10 -11.90
N ILE A 139 18.96 -8.42 -11.49
CA ILE A 139 18.26 -8.61 -10.21
C ILE A 139 17.73 -10.05 -10.15
N GLY A 140 17.96 -10.78 -9.05
CA GLY A 140 17.41 -12.14 -8.91
C GLY A 140 15.91 -12.12 -8.58
N LEU A 141 15.17 -13.21 -8.87
CA LEU A 141 13.75 -13.31 -8.46
C LEU A 141 13.54 -13.05 -6.95
N ARG A 142 14.48 -13.48 -6.12
CA ARG A 142 14.48 -13.20 -4.68
C ARG A 142 14.59 -11.70 -4.38
N GLU A 143 15.39 -10.98 -5.15
CA GLU A 143 15.60 -9.55 -4.97
C GLU A 143 14.38 -8.76 -5.44
N VAL A 144 13.72 -9.17 -6.54
CA VAL A 144 12.39 -8.63 -6.93
C VAL A 144 11.39 -8.77 -5.78
N ILE A 145 11.35 -9.94 -5.13
CA ILE A 145 10.47 -10.17 -3.98
C ILE A 145 10.79 -9.21 -2.82
N GLU A 146 12.07 -9.02 -2.49
CA GLU A 146 12.47 -8.12 -1.41
C GLU A 146 12.18 -6.64 -1.73
N GLU A 147 12.43 -6.20 -2.96
CA GLU A 147 12.10 -4.84 -3.40
C GLU A 147 10.60 -4.57 -3.35
N CYS A 148 9.77 -5.54 -3.78
CA CYS A 148 8.33 -5.43 -3.60
C CYS A 148 7.95 -5.30 -2.11
N LYS A 149 8.52 -6.12 -1.21
CA LYS A 149 8.23 -6.01 0.23
C LYS A 149 8.60 -4.62 0.78
N LEU A 150 9.78 -4.12 0.41
CA LEU A 150 10.30 -2.83 0.87
C LEU A 150 9.42 -1.67 0.41
N PHE A 151 9.09 -1.62 -0.89
CA PHE A 151 8.29 -0.54 -1.46
C PHE A 151 6.91 -0.45 -0.81
N TYR A 152 6.31 -1.60 -0.49
CA TYR A 152 5.04 -1.68 0.22
C TYR A 152 5.08 -1.01 1.60
N ILE A 153 6.06 -1.36 2.44
CA ILE A 153 6.19 -0.80 3.79
C ILE A 153 6.49 0.70 3.71
N ALA A 154 7.44 1.07 2.88
CA ALA A 154 7.89 2.45 2.75
C ALA A 154 6.77 3.37 2.25
N GLY A 155 6.05 2.96 1.20
CA GLY A 155 4.98 3.76 0.61
C GLY A 155 3.78 3.93 1.53
N GLN A 156 3.36 2.87 2.22
CA GLN A 156 2.14 2.89 3.02
C GLN A 156 2.27 3.70 4.32
N GLU A 157 3.29 3.39 5.14
CA GLU A 157 3.43 4.00 6.48
C GLU A 157 3.73 5.50 6.37
N THR A 158 4.56 5.90 5.41
CA THR A 158 4.90 7.32 5.20
C THR A 158 3.70 8.11 4.68
N THR A 159 2.98 7.59 3.68
CA THR A 159 1.83 8.29 3.08
C THR A 159 0.67 8.41 4.05
N SER A 160 0.31 7.33 4.76
CA SER A 160 -0.74 7.40 5.78
C SER A 160 -0.39 8.43 6.85
N SER A 161 0.83 8.38 7.39
CA SER A 161 1.33 9.34 8.39
C SER A 161 1.27 10.77 7.89
N LEU A 162 1.71 11.02 6.65
CA LEU A 162 1.64 12.36 6.06
C LEU A 162 0.21 12.88 6.00
N VAL A 163 -0.73 12.06 5.52
CA VAL A 163 -2.14 12.48 5.38
C VAL A 163 -2.78 12.75 6.74
N VAL A 164 -2.56 11.89 7.76
CA VAL A 164 -3.15 12.13 9.08
C VAL A 164 -2.58 13.39 9.73
N TRP A 165 -1.28 13.63 9.63
CA TRP A 165 -0.67 14.85 10.16
C TRP A 165 -1.15 16.08 9.42
N THR A 166 -1.34 15.98 8.10
CA THR A 166 -1.95 17.06 7.30
C THR A 166 -3.36 17.37 7.80
N MET A 167 -4.21 16.35 8.02
CA MET A 167 -5.56 16.54 8.55
C MET A 167 -5.54 17.17 9.95
N ILE A 168 -4.66 16.73 10.85
CA ILE A 168 -4.48 17.30 12.19
C ILE A 168 -4.10 18.79 12.09
N LEU A 169 -3.11 19.12 11.25
CA LEU A 169 -2.66 20.51 11.07
C LEU A 169 -3.76 21.40 10.49
N LEU A 170 -4.52 20.91 9.50
CA LEU A 170 -5.65 21.66 8.95
C LEU A 170 -6.76 21.87 9.99
N ALA A 171 -7.07 20.86 10.79
CA ALA A 171 -8.07 20.97 11.87
C ALA A 171 -7.65 21.97 12.97
N GLN A 172 -6.36 22.04 13.28
CA GLN A 172 -5.80 23.01 14.24
C GLN A 172 -5.69 24.43 13.67
N HIS A 173 -5.60 24.58 12.35
CA HIS A 173 -5.42 25.85 11.66
C HIS A 173 -6.55 26.15 10.66
N ARG A 174 -7.71 26.58 11.16
CA ARG A 174 -8.90 26.87 10.31
C ARG A 174 -8.64 27.75 9.10
N ARG A 175 -7.82 28.79 9.23
CA ARG A 175 -7.46 29.67 8.09
C ARG A 175 -6.73 28.92 6.97
N TRP A 176 -5.93 27.90 7.32
CA TRP A 176 -5.25 27.06 6.31
C TRP A 176 -6.25 26.10 5.66
N GLN A 177 -7.15 25.51 6.44
CA GLN A 177 -8.22 24.65 5.95
C GLN A 177 -9.16 25.38 4.98
N GLU A 178 -9.59 26.60 5.31
CA GLU A 178 -10.44 27.44 4.47
C GLU A 178 -9.74 27.77 3.16
N ARG A 179 -8.49 28.24 3.20
CA ARG A 179 -7.71 28.55 2.00
C ARG A 179 -7.51 27.33 1.10
N ALA A 180 -7.19 26.18 1.67
CA ALA A 180 -7.02 24.93 0.91
C ALA A 180 -8.35 24.52 0.24
N ARG A 181 -9.48 24.66 0.95
CA ARG A 181 -10.81 24.41 0.39
C ARG A 181 -11.13 25.37 -0.75
N ASP A 182 -10.90 26.67 -0.56
CA ASP A 182 -11.13 27.68 -1.59
C ASP A 182 -10.29 27.43 -2.85
N GLU A 183 -9.04 27.01 -2.68
CA GLU A 183 -8.15 26.67 -3.78
C GLU A 183 -8.66 25.46 -4.58
N VAL A 184 -9.05 24.38 -3.90
CA VAL A 184 -9.63 23.19 -4.55
C VAL A 184 -10.90 23.56 -5.31
N LEU A 185 -11.82 24.31 -4.69
CA LEU A 185 -13.07 24.76 -5.33
C LEU A 185 -12.81 25.66 -6.55
N ARG A 186 -11.75 26.47 -6.52
CA ARG A 186 -11.38 27.36 -7.63
C ARG A 186 -10.78 26.60 -8.81
N VAL A 187 -9.94 25.60 -8.55
CA VAL A 187 -9.20 24.87 -9.60
C VAL A 187 -10.02 23.73 -10.19
N VAL A 188 -10.65 22.92 -9.33
CA VAL A 188 -11.44 21.75 -9.74
C VAL A 188 -12.88 22.14 -10.08
N GLY A 189 -13.36 23.27 -9.53
CA GLY A 189 -14.75 23.71 -9.69
C GLY A 189 -15.71 22.92 -8.80
N SER A 190 -17.01 23.26 -8.85
CA SER A 190 -18.10 22.45 -8.30
C SER A 190 -18.60 21.41 -9.32
N ARG A 191 -17.68 20.84 -10.12
CA ARG A 191 -18.04 19.92 -11.19
C ARG A 191 -18.41 18.55 -10.59
N SER A 192 -19.63 18.12 -10.89
CA SER A 192 -20.15 16.81 -10.57
C SER A 192 -19.36 15.71 -11.28
N ASP A 193 -18.82 14.79 -10.48
CA ASP A 193 -18.13 13.50 -10.67
C ASP A 193 -17.80 12.86 -12.04
N ASP A 194 -18.27 13.33 -13.19
CA ASP A 194 -18.26 12.55 -14.43
C ASP A 194 -17.24 12.96 -15.51
N GLU A 195 -16.56 14.10 -15.42
CA GLU A 195 -15.55 14.49 -16.43
C GLU A 195 -14.38 15.25 -15.82
N ASP A 196 -13.32 14.55 -15.40
CA ASP A 196 -12.03 15.17 -15.12
C ASP A 196 -10.91 14.39 -15.83
N GLU A 197 -10.45 14.97 -16.94
CA GLU A 197 -9.08 14.78 -17.43
C GLU A 197 -8.08 15.16 -16.33
N ASP A 198 -6.94 14.48 -16.35
CA ASP A 198 -5.79 14.67 -15.47
C ASP A 198 -5.63 16.13 -15.02
N ILE A 199 -5.56 16.34 -13.71
CA ILE A 199 -5.10 17.59 -13.10
C ILE A 199 -3.61 17.70 -13.43
N GLY A 200 -3.31 18.08 -14.67
CA GLY A 200 -1.98 18.29 -15.18
C GLY A 200 -1.36 19.45 -14.42
N PHE A 201 -0.37 19.16 -13.59
CA PHE A 201 0.63 20.15 -13.24
C PHE A 201 1.39 20.47 -14.52
N HIS A 202 1.04 21.59 -15.16
CA HIS A 202 1.86 22.25 -16.17
C HIS A 202 3.13 22.85 -15.55
#